data_AF-A0A8T4SPJ4-F1
#
_entry.id   AF-A0A8T4SPJ4-F1
#
_cell.length_a   1.000
_cell.length_b   1.000
_cell.length_c   1.000
_cell.angle_alpha   90.00
_cell.angle_beta   90.00
_cell.angle_gamma   90.00
#
_symmetry.space_group_name_H-M   'P 1'
#
loop_
_entity.id
_entity.type
_entity.pdbx_description
1 polymer ?
#
loop_
_entity_poly.entity_id
_entity_poly.type
_entity_poly.pdbx_seq_one_letter_code
_entity_poly.pdbx_strand_id
1 'polypeptide(L)' 'MTYTAVITVPGNPKVLMRCIREQHSRNDRGGYTVKTTPKGTTVTITSRDGVALRATLNSITKMLIIFERMQEVAHGSAK' A
#
# COMPACT_ATOMS: atom_id res chain seq x y z
N MET A 1 2.16 -21.78 -8.45
CA MET A 1 1.62 -21.54 -7.09
C MET A 1 1.30 -20.05 -7.00
N THR A 2 0.11 -19.67 -6.55
CA THR A 2 -0.27 -18.25 -6.46
C THR A 2 0.01 -17.75 -5.04
N TYR A 3 0.71 -16.63 -4.94
CA TYR A 3 1.07 -16.02 -3.67
C TYR A 3 0.17 -14.80 -3.42
N THR A 4 -0.33 -14.69 -2.19
CA THR A 4 -1.19 -13.58 -1.77
C THR A 4 -0.68 -13.00 -0.47
N ALA A 5 -0.63 -11.67 -0.38
CA ALA A 5 -0.37 -10.94 0.86
C ALA A 5 -1.45 -9.87 1.06
N VAL A 6 -1.78 -9.60 2.32
CA VAL A 6 -2.77 -8.59 2.69
C VAL A 6 -2.14 -7.65 3.71
N ILE A 7 -2.16 -6.35 3.40
CA ILE A 7 -1.71 -5.28 4.30
C ILE A 7 -2.94 -4.47 4.70
N THR A 8 -3.15 -4.28 6.00
CA THR A 8 -4.21 -3.41 6.52
C THR A 8 -3.56 -2.23 7.21
N VAL A 9 -3.86 -1.03 6.72
CA VAL A 9 -3.38 0.23 7.29
C VAL A 9 -4.55 0.93 7.96
N PRO A 10 -4.55 1.06 9.30
CA PRO A 10 -5.57 1.80 10.03
C PRO A 10 -5.44 3.32 9.78
N GLY A 11 -6.54 4.06 9.91
CA GLY A 11 -6.54 5.52 9.79
C GLY A 11 -7.46 6.06 8.69
N ASN A 12 -7.27 7.33 8.30
CA ASN A 12 -8.15 8.00 7.34
C ASN A 12 -7.93 7.48 5.90
N PRO A 13 -8.90 6.72 5.33
CA PRO A 13 -8.71 6.06 4.05
C PRO A 13 -8.61 7.03 2.86
N LYS A 14 -9.13 8.26 2.98
CA LYS A 14 -9.19 9.21 1.85
C LYS A 14 -7.82 9.70 1.41
N VAL A 15 -6.90 9.93 2.35
CA VAL A 15 -5.56 10.47 2.05
C VAL A 15 -4.68 9.37 1.45
N LEU A 16 -4.71 8.18 2.07
CA LEU A 16 -3.93 7.04 1.61
C LEU A 16 -4.39 6.55 0.23
N MET A 17 -5.69 6.53 -0.02
CA MET A 17 -6.22 6.14 -1.33
C MET A 17 -5.78 7.11 -2.44
N ARG A 18 -5.65 8.41 -2.17
CA ARG A 18 -5.11 9.37 -3.14
C ARG A 18 -3.66 9.06 -3.48
N CYS A 19 -2.83 8.68 -2.51
CA CYS A 19 -1.44 8.34 -2.75
C CYS A 19 -1.26 7.02 -3.52
N ILE A 20 -2.10 6.01 -3.24
CA ILE A 20 -1.97 4.68 -3.86
C ILE A 20 -2.61 4.59 -5.25
N ARG A 21 -3.68 5.36 -5.52
CA ARG A 21 -4.44 5.30 -6.78
C ARG A 21 -3.58 5.64 -8.01
N GLU A 22 -2.60 6.53 -7.83
CA GLU A 22 -1.65 6.93 -8.88
C GLU A 22 -0.64 5.81 -9.24
N GLN A 23 -0.51 4.75 -8.43
CA GLN A 23 0.48 3.69 -8.63
C GLN A 23 -0.07 2.38 -9.22
N HIS A 24 -1.22 2.39 -9.92
CA HIS A 24 -1.76 1.20 -10.57
C HIS A 24 -0.85 0.62 -11.68
N SER A 25 0.18 -0.12 -11.27
CA SER A 25 1.03 -0.95 -12.11
C SER A 25 0.46 -2.37 -12.10
N ARG A 26 -0.40 -2.68 -13.08
CA ARG A 26 -0.64 -4.08 -13.47
C ARG A 26 0.51 -4.49 -14.38
N ASN A 27 1.29 -5.47 -13.94
CA ASN A 27 2.18 -6.21 -14.83
C ASN A 27 1.75 -7.70 -14.80
N ASP A 28 2.01 -8.44 -15.87
CA ASP A 28 1.60 -9.85 -16.05
C ASP A 28 2.02 -10.81 -14.93
N ARG A 29 3.00 -10.39 -14.11
CA ARG A 29 3.61 -11.20 -13.06
C ARG A 29 3.03 -10.96 -11.66
N GLY A 30 2.33 -9.86 -11.45
CA GLY A 30 1.78 -9.51 -10.14
C GLY A 30 1.05 -8.17 -10.13
N GLY A 31 0.16 -8.01 -9.17
CA GLY A 31 -0.62 -6.79 -9.01
C GLY A 31 -1.21 -6.69 -7.62
N TYR A 32 -1.84 -5.56 -7.35
CA TYR A 32 -2.53 -5.35 -6.08
C TYR A 32 -3.87 -4.65 -6.29
N THR A 33 -4.76 -4.86 -5.34
CA THR A 33 -6.07 -4.22 -5.24
C THR A 33 -6.15 -3.49 -3.91
N VAL A 34 -6.86 -2.35 -3.91
CA VAL A 34 -7.00 -1.51 -2.74
C VAL A 34 -8.48 -1.39 -2.42
N LYS A 35 -8.85 -1.67 -1.17
CA LYS A 35 -10.19 -1.47 -0.65
C LYS A 35 -10.13 -0.55 0.56
N THR A 36 -10.91 0.51 0.54
CA THR A 36 -11.07 1.40 1.69
C THR A 36 -12.31 1.04 2.47
N THR A 37 -12.18 0.98 3.79
CA THR A 37 -13.28 0.79 4.74
C THR A 37 -13.25 1.94 5.76
N PRO A 38 -14.33 2.15 6.55
CA PRO A 38 -14.31 3.13 7.63
C PRO A 38 -13.19 2.89 8.67
N LYS A 39 -12.69 1.65 8.78
CA LYS A 39 -11.63 1.27 9.73
C LYS A 39 -10.22 1.44 9.17
N GLY A 40 -10.07 1.76 7.88
CA GLY A 40 -8.77 1.92 7.22
C GLY A 40 -8.73 1.37 5.80
N THR A 41 -7.53 1.21 5.27
CA THR A 41 -7.28 0.76 3.89
C THR A 41 -6.66 -0.62 3.87
N THR A 42 -7.22 -1.53 3.10
CA THR A 42 -6.69 -2.87 2.87
C THR A 42 -6.10 -2.96 1.47
N VAL A 43 -4.85 -3.39 1.37
CA VAL A 43 -4.15 -3.64 0.12
C VAL A 43 -3.93 -5.14 -0.01
N THR A 44 -4.55 -5.75 -1.02
CA THR A 44 -4.40 -7.18 -1.34
C THR A 44 -3.50 -7.32 -2.55
N ILE A 45 -2.37 -8.02 -2.37
CA ILE A 45 -1.34 -8.23 -3.38
C ILE A 45 -1.40 -9.68 -3.83
N THR A 46 -1.41 -9.91 -5.15
CA THR A 46 -1.43 -11.25 -5.74
C THR A 46 -0.31 -11.38 -6.75
N SER A 47 0.40 -12.51 -6.73
CA SER A 47 1.60 -12.76 -7.53
C SER A 47 1.68 -14.23 -7.97
N ARG A 48 2.36 -14.50 -9.10
CA ARG A 48 2.63 -15.87 -9.59
C ARG A 48 3.89 -16.51 -8.98
N ASP A 49 4.74 -15.72 -8.35
CA ASP A 49 5.98 -16.19 -7.72
C ASP A 49 6.37 -15.35 -6.48
N GLY A 50 7.20 -15.92 -5.61
CA GLY A 50 7.61 -15.26 -4.37
C GLY A 50 8.48 -14.00 -4.60
N VAL A 51 9.21 -13.93 -5.71
CA VAL A 51 10.09 -12.80 -6.03
C VAL A 51 9.25 -11.59 -6.44
N ALA A 52 8.26 -11.79 -7.31
CA ALA A 52 7.30 -10.76 -7.71
C ALA A 52 6.42 -10.31 -6.54
N LEU A 53 6.05 -11.20 -5.62
CA LEU A 53 5.37 -10.83 -4.38
C LEU A 53 6.25 -9.89 -3.55
N ARG A 54 7.51 -10.27 -3.30
CA ARG A 54 8.47 -9.49 -2.51
C ARG A 54 8.73 -8.12 -3.13
N ALA A 55 8.90 -8.06 -4.46
CA ALA A 55 9.10 -6.80 -5.17
C ALA A 55 7.90 -5.86 -5.00
N THR A 56 6.69 -6.39 -5.15
CA THR A 56 5.44 -5.61 -5.01
C THR A 56 5.23 -5.14 -3.56
N LEU A 57 5.47 -6.02 -2.59
CA LEU A 57 5.46 -5.68 -1.17
C LEU A 57 6.43 -4.55 -0.86
N ASN A 58 7.67 -4.63 -1.33
CA ASN A 58 8.69 -3.61 -1.07
C ASN A 58 8.34 -2.25 -1.68
N SER A 59 7.70 -2.24 -2.86
CA SER A 59 7.22 -1.00 -3.47
C SER A 59 6.12 -0.35 -2.61
N ILE A 60 5.15 -1.15 -2.16
CA ILE A 60 4.03 -0.66 -1.34
C ILE A 60 4.52 -0.18 0.02
N THR A 61 5.39 -0.93 0.71
CA THR A 61 5.90 -0.53 2.03
C THR A 61 6.73 0.75 1.97
N LYS A 62 7.57 0.93 0.96
CA LYS A 62 8.30 2.20 0.76
C LYS A 62 7.36 3.39 0.60
N MET A 63 6.28 3.23 -0.16
CA MET A 63 5.27 4.28 -0.30
C MET A 63 4.58 4.57 1.03
N LEU A 64 4.22 3.55 1.80
CA LEU A 64 3.60 3.72 3.13
C LEU A 64 4.54 4.45 4.11
N ILE A 65 5.84 4.16 4.08
CA ILE A 65 6.83 4.87 4.90
C ILE A 65 6.89 6.34 4.51
N ILE A 66 6.94 6.65 3.21
CA ILE A 66 6.93 8.05 2.75
C ILE A 66 5.66 8.75 3.19
N PHE A 67 4.51 8.07 3.09
CA PHE A 67 3.23 8.60 3.55
C PHE A 67 3.25 8.93 5.05
N GLU A 68 3.71 8.01 5.88
CA GLU A 68 3.86 8.21 7.33
C GLU A 68 4.77 9.40 7.64
N ARG A 69 5.96 9.47 7.02
CA ARG A 69 6.89 10.60 7.20
C ARG A 69 6.31 11.94 6.75
N MET A 70 5.56 11.96 5.64
CA MET A 70 4.90 13.18 5.18
C MET A 70 3.78 13.61 6.14
N GLN A 71 3.09 12.68 6.79
CA GLN A 71 2.13 13.02 7.83
C GLN A 71 2.83 13.64 9.06
N GLU A 72 3.98 13.12 9.49
CA GLU A 72 4.78 13.70 10.57
C GLU A 72 5.20 15.16 10.26
N VAL A 73 5.61 15.43 9.01
CA VAL A 73 5.99 16.79 8.58
C VAL A 73 4.76 17.71 8.50
N ALA A 74 3.67 17.26 7.89
CA ALA A 74 2.49 18.08 7.63
C ALA A 74 1.71 18.46 8.90
N HIS A 75 1.71 17.62 9.93
CA HIS A 75 1.02 17.91 11.19
C HIS A 75 1.88 18.67 12.18
N GLY A 76 3.14 18.94 11.83
CA GLY A 76 4.13 19.46 12.76
C GLY A 76 4.42 18.45 13.85
N SER A 77 5.70 18.26 14.17
CA SER A 77 6.05 17.61 15.43
C SER A 77 5.46 18.44 16.56
N ALA A 78 4.31 18.04 17.09
CA ALA A 78 3.90 18.37 18.44
C ALA A 78 4.86 17.60 19.37
N LYS A 79 6.05 18.17 19.53
CA LYS A 79 6.96 17.86 20.62
C LYS A 79 6.85 18.98 21.64
#